data_AF-A0A954QUV3-F1
#
_entry.id   AF-A0A954QUV3-F1
#
_cell.length_a   1.000
_cell.length_b   1.000
_cell.length_c   1.000
_cell.angle_alpha   90.00
_cell.angle_beta   90.00
_cell.angle_gamma   90.00
#
_symmetry.space_group_name_H-M   'P 1'
#
loop_
_entity.id
_entity.type
_entity.pdbx_description
1 polymer ?
#
loop_
_entity_poly.entity_id
_entity_poly.type
_entity_poly.pdbx_seq_one_letter_code
_entity_poly.pdbx_strand_id
1 'polypeptide(L)'
;MSDKRKKRKFDAKREQRRLKRLEEDGRLVNGVEIPLGAVPADPIQQVPTNSYSPPPLFYVDKEFVCVDCGKSQVWSAQQQKWYYEVAKGSLYATAIRCRECRQKRSAT
;
A
#
# COMPACT_ATOMS: atom_id res chain seq x y z
N MET A 1 -34.89 7.11 27.81
CA MET A 1 -33.45 6.88 27.51
C MET A 1 -32.71 8.21 27.50
N SER A 2 -31.62 8.36 28.27
CA SER A 2 -30.79 9.57 28.32
C SER A 2 -30.26 9.97 26.93
N ASP A 3 -30.24 11.27 26.61
CA ASP A 3 -29.83 11.78 25.29
C ASP A 3 -28.38 11.45 24.93
N LYS A 4 -27.51 11.30 25.93
CA LYS A 4 -26.13 10.78 25.74
C LYS A 4 -26.14 9.36 25.15
N ARG A 5 -27.06 8.50 25.61
CA ARG A 5 -27.21 7.11 25.09
C ARG A 5 -27.77 7.11 23.67
N LYS A 6 -28.70 8.03 23.35
CA LYS A 6 -29.23 8.20 22.00
C LYS A 6 -28.14 8.63 21.02
N LYS A 7 -27.34 9.66 21.37
CA LYS A 7 -26.21 10.15 20.56
C LYS A 7 -25.23 9.03 20.21
N ARG A 8 -24.77 8.27 21.22
CA ARG A 8 -23.86 7.12 21.01
C ARG A 8 -24.41 6.07 20.04
N LYS A 9 -25.71 5.77 20.10
CA LYS A 9 -26.35 4.83 19.16
C LYS A 9 -26.33 5.35 17.71
N PHE A 10 -26.60 6.65 17.52
CA PHE A 10 -26.55 7.25 16.18
C PHE A 10 -25.13 7.30 15.62
N ASP A 11 -24.15 7.66 16.45
CA ASP A 11 -22.74 7.69 16.07
C ASP A 11 -22.24 6.29 15.66
N ALA A 12 -22.57 5.27 16.46
CA ALA A 12 -22.24 3.88 16.14
C ALA A 12 -22.87 3.41 14.82
N LYS A 13 -24.14 3.77 14.57
CA LYS A 13 -24.83 3.44 13.31
C LYS A 13 -24.21 4.15 12.11
N ARG A 14 -23.73 5.40 12.28
CA ARG A 14 -23.02 6.14 11.23
C ARG A 14 -21.68 5.47 10.91
N GLU A 15 -20.94 5.06 11.94
CA GLU A 15 -19.65 4.38 11.77
C GLU A 15 -19.82 3.02 11.09
N GLN A 16 -20.82 2.22 11.49
CA GLN A 16 -21.14 0.96 10.81
C GLN A 16 -21.40 1.15 9.31
N ARG A 17 -22.13 2.20 8.92
CA ARG A 17 -22.39 2.54 7.51
C ARG A 17 -21.13 3.02 6.77
N ARG A 18 -20.17 3.62 7.48
CA ARG A 18 -18.88 4.01 6.91
C ARG A 18 -18.01 2.77 6.67
N LEU A 19 -17.86 1.91 7.67
CA LEU A 19 -17.08 0.68 7.55
C LEU A 19 -17.62 -0.24 6.44
N LYS A 20 -18.95 -0.41 6.34
CA LYS A 20 -19.57 -1.18 5.26
C LYS A 20 -19.20 -0.66 3.87
N ARG A 21 -19.17 0.66 3.69
CA ARG A 21 -18.76 1.27 2.41
C ARG A 21 -17.28 1.06 2.12
N LEU A 22 -16.41 1.19 3.14
CA LEU A 22 -14.99 0.92 2.97
C LEU A 22 -14.73 -0.54 2.61
N GLU A 23 -15.47 -1.47 3.20
CA GLU A 23 -15.41 -2.89 2.85
C GLU A 23 -15.90 -3.15 1.41
N GLU A 24 -17.03 -2.56 1.01
CA GLU A 24 -17.55 -2.62 -0.37
C GLU A 24 -16.56 -2.04 -1.39
N ASP A 25 -15.87 -0.95 -1.05
CA ASP A 25 -14.82 -0.33 -1.88
C ASP A 25 -13.49 -1.13 -1.88
N GLY A 26 -13.39 -2.22 -1.11
CA GLY A 26 -12.15 -2.99 -0.92
C GLY A 26 -11.06 -2.22 -0.16
N ARG A 27 -11.44 -1.12 0.52
CA ARG A 27 -10.57 -0.21 1.27
C ARG A 27 -10.47 -0.54 2.75
N LEU A 28 -11.19 -1.56 3.24
CA LEU A 28 -11.04 -2.07 4.60
C LEU A 28 -10.39 -3.44 4.54
N VAL A 29 -9.11 -3.54 4.92
CA VAL A 29 -8.34 -4.78 4.87
C VAL A 29 -7.81 -5.11 6.26
N ASN A 30 -8.20 -6.27 6.80
CA ASN A 30 -7.84 -6.71 8.16
C ASN A 30 -8.13 -5.65 9.25
N GLY A 31 -9.22 -4.88 9.10
CA GLY A 31 -9.62 -3.82 10.02
C GLY A 31 -8.86 -2.49 9.85
N VAL A 32 -8.01 -2.39 8.83
CA VAL A 32 -7.25 -1.17 8.49
C VAL A 32 -7.86 -0.53 7.27
N GLU A 33 -8.19 0.76 7.36
CA GLU A 33 -8.60 1.54 6.19
C GLU A 33 -7.37 1.88 5.34
N ILE A 34 -7.42 1.55 4.05
CA ILE A 34 -6.38 1.87 3.07
C ILE A 34 -6.84 3.00 2.13
N PRO A 35 -5.92 3.81 1.58
CA PRO A 35 -6.25 4.86 0.62
C PRO A 35 -6.91 4.31 -0.66
N LEU A 36 -7.63 5.18 -1.38
CA LEU A 36 -8.18 4.83 -2.69
C LEU A 36 -7.04 4.51 -3.67
N GLY A 37 -7.16 3.41 -4.42
CA GLY A 37 -6.14 2.95 -5.36
C GLY A 37 -4.92 2.30 -4.71
N ALA A 38 -4.88 2.18 -3.37
CA ALA A 38 -3.84 1.44 -2.69
C ALA A 38 -4.03 -0.07 -2.87
N VAL A 39 -2.92 -0.81 -2.86
CA VAL A 39 -2.92 -2.28 -2.87
C VAL A 39 -2.57 -2.77 -1.47
N PRO A 40 -3.39 -3.63 -0.84
CA PRO A 40 -3.07 -4.16 0.49
C PRO A 40 -1.81 -5.01 0.46
N ALA A 41 -0.98 -4.85 1.48
CA ALA A 41 0.19 -5.69 1.67
C ALA A 41 -0.18 -6.96 2.42
N ASP A 42 0.57 -8.04 2.19
CA ASP A 42 0.56 -9.25 3.00
C ASP A 42 1.82 -9.28 3.89
N PRO A 43 1.72 -8.92 5.18
CA PRO A 43 2.87 -8.92 6.09
C PRO A 43 3.57 -10.27 6.24
N ILE A 44 2.85 -11.38 6.00
CA ILE A 44 3.43 -12.73 6.10
C ILE A 44 4.33 -13.00 4.89
N GLN A 45 4.02 -12.40 3.73
CA GLN A 45 4.82 -12.55 2.51
C GLN A 45 5.97 -11.55 2.43
N GLN A 46 5.96 -10.49 3.23
CA GLN A 46 7.06 -9.53 3.24
C GLN A 46 8.36 -10.14 3.80
N VAL A 47 9.49 -9.60 3.36
CA VAL A 47 10.78 -9.97 3.94
C VAL A 47 10.85 -9.57 5.41
N PRO A 48 11.45 -10.41 6.29
CA PRO A 48 11.69 -10.02 7.67
C PRO A 48 12.48 -8.71 7.72
N THR A 49 12.00 -7.78 8.53
CA THR A 49 12.65 -6.49 8.74
C THR A 49 13.06 -6.35 10.20
N ASN A 50 14.31 -5.94 10.45
CA ASN A 50 14.79 -5.60 11.78
C ASN A 50 14.65 -4.09 12.06
N SER A 51 13.66 -3.45 11.43
CA SER A 51 13.39 -2.03 11.65
C SER A 51 12.72 -1.77 12.98
N TYR A 52 12.91 -0.55 13.48
CA TYR A 52 12.02 0.04 14.48
C TYR A 52 10.66 0.47 13.90
N SER A 53 10.53 0.56 12.57
CA SER A 53 9.27 0.93 11.92
C SER A 53 8.44 -0.31 11.56
N PRO A 54 7.12 -0.30 11.77
CA PRO A 54 6.26 -1.38 11.34
C PRO A 54 6.31 -1.53 9.81
N PRO A 55 6.18 -2.75 9.28
CA PRO A 55 6.10 -2.97 7.84
C PRO A 55 4.89 -2.23 7.22
N PRO A 56 4.96 -1.87 5.93
CA PRO A 56 3.85 -1.24 5.25
C PRO A 56 2.65 -2.20 5.18
N LEU A 57 1.46 -1.69 5.51
CA LEU A 57 0.20 -2.44 5.44
C LEU A 57 -0.48 -2.33 4.06
N PHE A 58 -0.02 -1.38 3.23
CA PHE A 58 -0.49 -1.16 1.88
C PHE A 58 0.59 -0.45 1.05
N TYR A 59 0.44 -0.50 -0.26
CA TYR A 59 1.28 0.18 -1.23
C TYR A 59 0.47 1.20 -2.01
N VAL A 60 1.08 2.32 -2.36
CA VAL A 60 0.51 3.39 -3.20
C VAL A 60 1.47 3.68 -4.33
N ASP A 61 0.96 4.12 -5.48
CA ASP A 61 1.78 4.51 -6.61
C ASP A 61 2.81 5.57 -6.21
N LYS A 62 4.07 5.36 -6.61
CA LYS A 62 5.19 6.28 -6.32
C LYS A 62 5.81 6.76 -7.60
N GLU A 63 5.78 8.06 -7.84
CA GLU A 63 6.51 8.67 -8.95
C GLU A 63 8.02 8.63 -8.70
N PHE A 64 8.79 8.41 -9.76
CA PHE A 64 10.24 8.49 -9.72
C PHE A 64 10.79 8.94 -11.08
N VAL A 65 12.00 9.51 -11.06
CA VAL A 65 12.74 9.86 -12.27
C VAL A 65 13.82 8.82 -12.49
N CYS A 66 13.87 8.24 -13.70
CA CYS A 66 14.89 7.26 -14.04
C CYS A 66 16.29 7.89 -14.02
N VAL A 67 17.20 7.35 -13.20
CA VAL A 67 18.56 7.89 -13.06
C VAL A 67 19.42 7.75 -14.34
N ASP A 68 19.06 6.84 -15.24
CA ASP A 68 19.83 6.61 -16.47
C ASP A 68 19.29 7.42 -17.67
N CYS A 69 17.97 7.61 -17.79
CA CYS A 69 17.35 8.26 -18.96
C CYS A 69 16.53 9.52 -18.65
N GLY A 70 16.39 9.91 -17.39
CA GLY A 70 15.68 11.12 -16.97
C GLY A 70 14.15 11.11 -17.13
N LYS A 71 13.55 10.03 -17.67
CA LYS A 71 12.09 9.95 -17.83
C LYS A 71 11.39 9.79 -16.47
N SER A 72 10.34 10.56 -16.26
CA SER A 72 9.37 10.35 -15.18
C SER A 72 8.62 9.04 -15.40
N GLN A 73 8.45 8.29 -14.31
CA GLN A 73 7.84 6.97 -14.29
C GLN A 73 7.03 6.81 -13.00
N VAL A 74 6.13 5.84 -12.99
CA VAL A 74 5.37 5.45 -11.81
C VAL A 74 5.77 4.04 -11.41
N TRP A 75 6.19 3.88 -10.16
CA TRP A 75 6.32 2.59 -9.51
C TRP A 75 4.97 2.24 -8.88
N SER A 76 4.16 1.51 -9.64
CA SER A 76 2.79 1.20 -9.22
C SER A 76 2.75 0.38 -7.92
N ALA A 77 1.66 0.52 -7.16
CA ALA A 77 1.41 -0.26 -5.96
C ALA A 77 1.47 -1.78 -6.24
N GLN A 78 1.02 -2.22 -7.41
CA GLN A 78 1.10 -3.63 -7.83
C GLN A 78 2.54 -4.10 -8.06
N GLN A 79 3.40 -3.26 -8.65
CA GLN A 79 4.83 -3.56 -8.82
C GLN A 79 5.56 -3.59 -7.48
N GLN A 80 5.20 -2.70 -6.55
CA GLN A 80 5.72 -2.72 -5.18
C GLN A 80 5.36 -4.02 -4.48
N LYS A 81 4.08 -4.42 -4.51
CA LYS A 81 3.62 -5.70 -3.94
C LYS A 81 4.42 -6.88 -4.47
N TRP A 82 4.53 -7.02 -5.80
CA TRP A 82 5.33 -8.09 -6.39
C TRP A 82 6.80 -8.04 -5.94
N TYR A 83 7.41 -6.86 -5.92
CA TYR A 83 8.82 -6.72 -5.57
C TYR A 83 9.10 -7.12 -4.11
N TYR A 84 8.28 -6.64 -3.17
CA TYR A 84 8.50 -6.88 -1.75
C TYR A 84 8.06 -8.28 -1.30
N GLU A 85 6.96 -8.79 -1.86
CA GLU A 85 6.34 -10.03 -1.37
C GLU A 85 6.72 -11.26 -2.20
N VAL A 86 6.99 -11.11 -3.50
CA VAL A 86 7.30 -12.24 -4.39
C VAL A 86 8.79 -12.29 -4.71
N ALA A 87 9.35 -11.18 -5.20
CA ALA A 87 10.78 -11.10 -5.51
C ALA A 87 11.66 -10.97 -4.25
N LYS A 88 11.04 -10.83 -3.06
CA LYS A 88 11.69 -10.70 -1.76
C LYS A 88 12.74 -9.57 -1.73
N GLY A 89 12.44 -8.48 -2.43
CA GLY A 89 13.25 -7.26 -2.38
C GLY A 89 13.17 -6.58 -1.02
N SER A 90 14.21 -5.84 -0.67
CA SER A 90 14.26 -5.06 0.58
C SER A 90 13.10 -4.07 0.65
N LEU A 91 12.38 -4.04 1.78
CA LEU A 91 11.30 -3.06 2.03
C LEU A 91 11.76 -1.59 1.98
N TYR A 92 13.07 -1.35 2.08
CA TYR A 92 13.66 -0.01 2.00
C TYR A 92 14.08 0.39 0.58
N ALA A 93 14.05 -0.54 -0.37
CA ALA A 93 14.38 -0.23 -1.75
C ALA A 93 13.24 0.54 -2.42
N THR A 94 13.61 1.44 -3.33
CA THR A 94 12.69 2.14 -4.23
C THR A 94 13.08 1.96 -5.69
N ALA A 95 12.12 2.12 -6.60
CA ALA A 95 12.42 2.16 -8.02
C ALA A 95 13.17 3.45 -8.37
N ILE A 96 14.38 3.30 -8.93
CA ILE A 96 15.21 4.41 -9.42
C ILE A 96 15.49 4.32 -10.93
N ARG A 97 15.08 3.24 -11.58
CA ARG A 97 15.30 2.98 -13.01
C ARG A 97 14.02 2.48 -13.65
N CYS A 98 13.74 2.93 -14.88
CA CYS A 98 12.64 2.40 -15.67
C CYS A 98 12.94 0.95 -16.12
N ARG A 99 11.90 0.22 -16.57
CA ARG A 99 12.02 -1.17 -17.02
C ARG A 99 13.05 -1.32 -18.15
N GLU A 100 13.02 -0.43 -19.13
CA GLU A 100 13.93 -0.45 -20.28
C GLU A 100 15.40 -0.32 -19.84
N CYS A 101 15.70 0.64 -18.97
CA CYS A 101 17.06 0.85 -18.45
C CYS A 101 17.52 -0.32 -17.56
N ARG A 102 16.61 -0.94 -16.78
CA ARG A 102 16.95 -2.16 -16.02
C ARG A 102 17.31 -3.32 -16.95
N GLN A 103 16.54 -3.55 -18.01
CA GLN A 103 16.77 -4.64 -18.97
C GLN A 103 18.11 -4.48 -19.72
N LYS A 104 18.46 -3.26 -20.12
CA LYS A 104 19.75 -2.99 -20.78
C LYS A 104 20.95 -3.37 -19.90
N ARG A 105 20.84 -3.18 -18.57
CA ARG A 105 21.91 -3.51 -17.62
C ARG A 105 22.00 -5.00 -17.29
N SER A 106 20.89 -5.74 -17.37
CA SER A 106 20.88 -7.18 -17.13
C SER A 106 21.28 -8.01 -18.35
N ALA A 107 21.36 -7.39 -19.53
CA ALA A 107 21.75 -8.03 -20.79
C ALA A 107 23.26 -7.94 -21.07
N THR A 108 24.06 -7.55 -20.06
CA THR A 108 25.52 -7.42 -20.11
C THR A 108 26.13 -8.36 -19.09
#